data_AF-A0A101E4Y1-F1
#
_entry.id   AF-A0A101E4Y1-F1
#
_cell.length_a   1.000
_cell.length_b   1.000
_cell.length_c   1.000
_cell.angle_alpha   90.00
_cell.angle_beta   90.00
_cell.angle_gamma   90.00
#
_symmetry.space_group_name_H-M   'P 1'
#
loop_
_entity.id
_entity.type
_entity.pdbx_description
1 polymer ?
#
loop_
_entity_poly.entity_id
_entity_poly.type
_entity_poly.pdbx_seq_one_letter_code
_entity_poly.pdbx_strand_id
1 'polypeptide(L)'
;MVKEGKEEFEKELKELEEWQENQYNPGYYIGSGRVPRPLKGLKKRPIFLMVIALSMILPLIGILFSKISAEDLIAFVFPAFIGVILFYAAIREMLEKRKFRK
;
A
#
# COMPACT_ATOMS: atom_id res chain seq x y z
N MET A 1 -31.15 4.06 -9.06
CA MET A 1 -30.69 2.67 -9.21
C MET A 1 -30.01 2.36 -10.54
N VAL A 2 -30.69 2.24 -11.71
CA VAL A 2 -29.99 1.89 -12.98
C VAL A 2 -29.08 3.01 -13.52
N LYS A 3 -29.45 4.29 -13.33
CA LYS A 3 -28.64 5.44 -13.77
C LYS A 3 -27.33 5.59 -12.99
N GLU A 4 -27.36 5.37 -11.67
CA GLU A 4 -26.20 5.51 -10.80
C GLU A 4 -25.11 4.48 -11.13
N GLY A 5 -25.49 3.23 -11.41
CA GLY A 5 -24.53 2.20 -11.81
C GLY A 5 -23.85 2.47 -13.16
N LYS A 6 -24.54 3.13 -14.10
CA LYS A 6 -23.95 3.51 -15.39
C LYS A 6 -22.92 4.63 -15.23
N GLU A 7 -23.23 5.63 -14.42
CA GLU A 7 -22.36 6.79 -14.19
C GLU A 7 -21.08 6.40 -13.42
N GLU A 8 -21.22 5.52 -12.42
CA GLU A 8 -20.08 4.97 -11.68
C GLU A 8 -19.19 4.09 -12.57
N PHE A 9 -19.79 3.29 -13.44
CA PHE A 9 -19.06 2.49 -14.44
C PHE A 9 -18.27 3.36 -15.43
N GLU A 10 -18.88 4.40 -16.00
CA GLU A 10 -18.19 5.32 -16.92
C GLU A 10 -17.02 6.05 -16.25
N LYS A 11 -17.16 6.38 -14.96
CA LYS A 11 -16.08 6.97 -14.18
C LYS A 11 -14.92 6.00 -13.96
N GLU A 12 -15.21 4.73 -13.64
CA GLU A 12 -14.18 3.70 -13.53
C GLU A 12 -13.45 3.46 -14.85
N LEU A 13 -14.17 3.54 -15.98
CA LEU A 13 -13.62 3.36 -17.32
C LEU A 13 -12.65 4.48 -17.68
N LYS A 14 -13.00 5.73 -17.38
CA LYS A 14 -12.10 6.88 -17.55
C LYS A 14 -10.85 6.81 -16.68
N GLU A 15 -10.99 6.38 -15.41
CA GLU A 15 -9.82 6.19 -14.55
C GLU A 15 -8.89 5.07 -15.05
N LEU A 16 -9.45 4.05 -15.71
CA LEU A 16 -8.66 2.98 -16.35
C LEU A 16 -7.88 3.50 -17.54
N GLU A 17 -8.56 4.21 -18.43
CA GLU A 17 -8.00 4.78 -19.64
C GLU A 17 -6.88 5.75 -19.30
N GLU A 18 -7.13 6.69 -18.37
CA GLU A 18 -6.11 7.62 -17.86
C GLU A 18 -4.89 6.89 -17.30
N TRP A 19 -5.10 5.80 -16.57
CA TRP A 19 -4.00 5.02 -16.02
C TRP A 19 -3.20 4.31 -17.12
N GLN A 20 -3.88 3.67 -18.09
CA GLN A 20 -3.22 2.98 -19.20
C GLN A 20 -2.36 3.92 -20.05
N GLU A 21 -2.86 5.11 -20.34
CA GLU A 21 -2.12 6.12 -21.12
C GLU A 21 -0.88 6.65 -20.39
N ASN A 22 -0.91 6.66 -19.04
CA ASN A 22 0.15 7.25 -18.22
C ASN A 22 0.97 6.22 -17.43
N GLN A 23 0.85 4.92 -17.70
CA GLN A 23 1.55 3.86 -16.96
C GLN A 23 3.07 4.06 -16.93
N TYR A 24 3.64 4.57 -18.03
CA TYR A 24 5.08 4.78 -18.19
C TYR A 24 5.51 6.23 -18.03
N ASN A 25 4.60 7.13 -17.64
CA ASN A 25 4.88 8.54 -17.38
C ASN A 25 4.72 8.85 -15.88
N PRO A 26 5.71 8.48 -15.04
CA PRO A 26 5.62 8.73 -13.60
C PRO A 26 5.49 10.22 -13.27
N GLY A 27 6.03 11.11 -14.12
CA GLY A 27 5.91 12.57 -13.97
C GLY A 27 4.47 13.08 -13.97
N TYR A 28 3.56 12.38 -14.64
CA TYR A 28 2.13 12.70 -14.66
C TYR A 28 1.48 12.68 -13.26
N TYR A 29 1.96 11.80 -12.38
CA TYR A 29 1.42 11.64 -11.01
C TYR A 29 2.17 12.47 -9.96
N ILE A 30 3.35 12.99 -10.29
CA ILE A 30 4.17 13.78 -9.37
C ILE A 30 3.67 15.23 -9.38
N GLY A 31 3.34 15.77 -8.20
CA GLY A 31 2.89 17.17 -8.06
C GLY A 31 1.45 17.46 -8.51
N SER A 32 0.79 16.52 -9.20
CA SER A 32 -0.60 16.67 -9.65
C SER A 32 -1.65 16.31 -8.59
N GLY A 33 -1.22 15.73 -7.46
CA GLY A 33 -2.12 15.20 -6.41
C GLY A 33 -2.87 13.93 -6.83
N ARG A 34 -2.64 13.44 -8.05
CA ARG A 34 -3.27 12.22 -8.58
C ARG A 34 -2.48 11.00 -8.16
N VAL A 35 -3.21 9.93 -7.81
CA VAL A 35 -2.62 8.66 -7.40
C VAL A 35 -2.97 7.59 -8.45
N PRO A 36 -1.98 6.84 -8.96
CA PRO A 36 -2.21 5.72 -9.87
C PRO A 36 -3.27 4.75 -9.36
N ARG A 37 -4.10 4.21 -10.27
CA ARG A 37 -5.21 3.31 -9.94
C ARG A 37 -4.81 2.11 -9.06
N PRO A 38 -3.69 1.40 -9.33
CA PRO A 38 -3.24 0.30 -8.46
C PRO A 38 -2.96 0.75 -7.01
N LEU A 39 -2.39 1.94 -6.84
CA LEU A 39 -2.08 2.51 -5.53
C LEU A 39 -3.34 2.98 -4.78
N LYS A 40 -4.34 3.53 -5.49
CA LYS A 40 -5.68 3.82 -4.92
C LYS A 40 -6.34 2.55 -4.36
N GLY A 41 -6.18 1.41 -5.04
CA GLY A 41 -6.73 0.12 -4.62
C GLY A 41 -6.10 -0.45 -3.34
N LEU A 42 -4.80 -0.21 -3.13
CA LEU A 42 -4.07 -0.70 -1.95
C LEU A 42 -4.61 -0.12 -0.63
N LYS A 43 -4.94 1.18 -0.59
CA LYS A 43 -5.58 1.81 0.59
C LYS A 43 -6.90 1.13 0.97
N LYS A 44 -7.65 0.60 0.01
CA LYS A 44 -8.94 -0.06 0.29
C LYS A 44 -8.76 -1.38 1.03
N ARG A 45 -7.59 -2.04 0.94
CA ARG A 45 -7.36 -3.37 1.51
C ARG A 45 -6.19 -3.38 2.50
N PRO A 46 -6.39 -2.91 3.74
CA PRO A 46 -5.31 -2.82 4.75
C PRO A 46 -4.70 -4.19 5.11
N ILE A 47 -5.40 -5.28 4.84
CA ILE A 47 -4.87 -6.65 4.98
C ILE A 47 -3.64 -6.87 4.08
N PHE A 48 -3.61 -6.33 2.86
CA PHE A 48 -2.44 -6.45 1.98
C PHE A 48 -1.23 -5.70 2.53
N LEU A 49 -1.45 -4.48 3.07
CA LEU A 49 -0.39 -3.72 3.75
C LEU A 49 0.18 -4.50 4.94
N MET A 50 -0.69 -5.18 5.69
CA MET A 50 -0.29 -6.00 6.83
C MET A 50 0.52 -7.24 6.41
N VAL A 51 0.15 -7.91 5.31
CA VAL A 51 0.92 -9.05 4.77
C VAL A 51 2.32 -8.60 4.32
N ILE A 52 2.41 -7.48 3.59
CA ILE A 52 3.70 -6.91 3.16
C ILE A 52 4.53 -6.54 4.38
N ALA A 53 3.95 -5.82 5.34
CA ALA A 53 4.63 -5.44 6.57
C ALA A 53 5.19 -6.64 7.34
N LEU A 54 4.38 -7.69 7.54
CA LEU A 54 4.80 -8.91 8.22
C LEU A 54 5.94 -9.61 7.48
N SER A 55 5.90 -9.67 6.14
CA SER A 55 6.98 -10.27 5.35
C SER A 55 8.33 -9.56 5.53
N MET A 56 8.31 -8.26 5.82
CA MET A 56 9.52 -7.46 6.05
C MET A 56 10.01 -7.54 7.51
N ILE A 57 9.12 -7.78 8.47
CA ILE A 57 9.46 -7.88 9.90
C ILE A 57 9.90 -9.29 10.29
N LEU A 58 9.24 -10.32 9.78
CA LEU A 58 9.48 -11.74 10.12
C LEU A 58 10.96 -12.17 10.04
N PRO A 59 11.75 -11.74 9.03
CA PRO A 59 13.16 -12.10 8.94
C PRO A 59 14.02 -11.66 10.15
N LEU A 60 13.58 -10.66 10.93
CA LEU A 60 14.27 -10.27 12.17
C LEU A 60 14.38 -11.42 13.18
N ILE A 61 13.46 -12.39 13.14
CA ILE A 61 13.52 -13.56 14.03
C ILE A 61 14.81 -14.36 13.79
N GLY A 62 15.30 -14.41 12.55
CA GLY A 62 16.54 -15.10 12.20
C GLY A 62 17.78 -14.50 12.88
N ILE A 63 17.76 -13.19 13.16
CA ILE A 63 18.85 -12.49 13.85
C ILE A 63 19.04 -12.99 15.28
N LEU A 64 17.97 -13.47 15.94
CA LEU A 64 18.05 -14.02 17.29
C LEU A 64 18.92 -15.29 17.37
N PHE A 65 19.12 -15.96 16.24
CA PHE A 65 19.86 -17.22 16.14
C PHE A 65 21.21 -17.08 15.43
N SER A 66 21.57 -15.89 14.95
CA SER A 66 22.82 -15.62 14.22
C SER A 66 23.75 -14.67 14.98
N LYS A 67 25.04 -14.68 14.63
CA LYS A 67 25.98 -13.63 15.06
C LYS A 67 25.71 -12.39 14.21
N ILE A 68 25.43 -11.27 14.87
CA ILE A 68 25.09 -10.01 14.20
C ILE A 68 26.34 -9.42 13.54
N SER A 69 26.26 -9.20 12.22
CA SER A 69 27.23 -8.43 11.44
C SER A 69 26.68 -7.04 11.08
N ALA A 70 27.54 -6.15 10.58
CA ALA A 70 27.11 -4.83 10.10
C ALA A 70 26.22 -4.92 8.84
N GLU A 71 26.39 -5.96 8.03
CA GLU A 71 25.59 -6.22 6.82
C GLU A 71 24.16 -6.60 7.19
N ASP A 72 23.98 -7.37 8.27
CA ASP A 72 22.67 -7.76 8.80
C ASP A 72 21.85 -6.55 9.26
N LEU A 73 22.50 -5.51 9.77
CA LEU A 73 21.81 -4.27 10.15
C LEU A 73 21.13 -3.63 8.94
N ILE A 74 21.81 -3.53 7.81
CA ILE A 74 21.23 -2.93 6.60
C ILE A 74 20.21 -3.87 5.96
N ALA A 75 20.56 -5.17 5.84
CA ALA A 75 19.74 -6.15 5.15
C ALA A 75 18.41 -6.46 5.87
N PHE A 76 18.36 -6.35 7.20
CA PHE A 76 17.18 -6.72 7.97
C PHE A 76 16.56 -5.57 8.77
N VAL A 77 17.35 -4.69 9.39
CA VAL A 77 16.79 -3.60 10.22
C VAL A 77 16.13 -2.54 9.36
N PHE A 78 16.72 -2.18 8.21
CA PHE A 78 16.11 -1.19 7.32
C PHE A 78 14.78 -1.66 6.72
N PRO A 79 14.67 -2.87 6.13
CA PRO A 79 13.38 -3.40 5.70
C PRO A 79 12.37 -3.55 6.85
N ALA A 80 12.81 -3.99 8.03
CA ALA A 80 11.91 -4.14 9.17
C ALA A 80 11.37 -2.78 9.65
N PHE A 81 12.18 -1.73 9.62
CA PHE A 81 11.74 -0.37 9.92
C PHE A 81 10.62 0.08 8.98
N ILE A 82 10.79 -0.12 7.66
CA ILE A 82 9.73 0.12 6.68
C ILE A 82 8.49 -0.74 6.99
N GLY A 83 8.71 -2.01 7.32
CA GLY A 83 7.65 -2.94 7.72
C GLY A 83 6.83 -2.42 8.90
N VAL A 84 7.46 -1.88 9.95
CA VAL A 84 6.77 -1.30 11.12
C VAL A 84 5.90 -0.11 10.73
N ILE A 85 6.39 0.79 9.86
CA ILE A 85 5.62 1.93 9.37
C ILE A 85 4.38 1.44 8.60
N LEU A 86 4.56 0.46 7.71
CA LEU A 86 3.46 -0.13 6.95
C LEU A 86 2.44 -0.85 7.85
N PHE A 87 2.92 -1.55 8.88
CA PHE A 87 2.06 -2.21 9.87
C PHE A 87 1.20 -1.20 10.64
N TYR A 88 1.81 -0.11 11.10
CA TYR A 88 1.09 0.98 11.75
C TYR A 88 0.04 1.61 10.81
N ALA A 89 0.42 1.89 9.56
CA ALA A 89 -0.50 2.43 8.56
C ALA A 89 -1.69 1.48 8.29
N ALA A 90 -1.43 0.17 8.23
CA ALA A 90 -2.46 -0.85 8.06
C ALA A 90 -3.44 -0.87 9.23
N ILE A 91 -2.95 -0.85 10.48
CA ILE A 91 -3.79 -0.82 11.68
C ILE A 91 -4.63 0.46 11.72
N ARG A 92 -4.01 1.62 11.48
CA ARG A 92 -4.71 2.91 11.46
C ARG A 92 -5.86 2.90 10.47
N GLU A 93 -5.62 2.44 9.24
CA GLU A 93 -6.65 2.34 8.19
C GLU A 93 -7.77 1.37 8.57
N MET A 94 -7.46 0.25 9.25
CA MET A 94 -8.48 -0.67 9.77
C MET A 94 -9.34 -0.04 10.86
N LEU A 95 -8.73 0.75 11.76
CA LEU A 95 -9.44 1.45 12.83
C LEU A 95 -10.34 2.56 12.27
N GLU A 96 -9.84 3.36 11.32
CA GLU A 96 -10.63 4.40 10.64
C GLU A 96 -11.85 3.78 9.94
N LYS A 97 -11.67 2.69 9.18
CA LYS A 97 -12.80 1.98 8.54
C LYS A 97 -13.80 1.38 9.51
N ARG A 98 -13.36 0.90 10.68
CA ARG A 98 -14.27 0.44 11.74
C ARG A 98 -15.08 1.60 12.34
N LYS A 99 -14.47 2.78 12.48
CA LYS A 99 -15.12 3.98 13.02
C LYS A 99 -16.25 4.50 12.12
N PHE A 100 -16.08 4.43 10.80
CA PHE A 100 -17.10 4.83 9.82
C PHE A 100 -18.14 3.74 9.48
N ARG A 101 -18.02 2.54 10.07
CA ARG A 101 -19.00 1.44 9.95
C ARG A 101 -20.01 1.39 11.11
N LYS A 102 -19.79 2.17 12.17
CA LYS A 102 -20.75 2.42 13.25
C LYS A 102 -21.53 3.68 12.94
#